data_AF-A0A3M1ZGZ1-F1
#
_entry.id   AF-A0A3M1ZGZ1-F1
#
_cell.length_a   1.000
_cell.length_b   1.000
_cell.length_c   1.000
_cell.angle_alpha   90.00
_cell.angle_beta   90.00
_cell.angle_gamma   90.00
#
_symmetry.space_group_name_H-M   'P 1'
#
loop_
_entity.id
_entity.type
_entity.pdbx_description
1 polymer ?
#
loop_
_entity_poly.entity_id
_entity_poly.type
_entity_poly.pdbx_seq_one_letter_code
_entity_poly.pdbx_strand_id
1 'polypeptide(L)'
;MMLDRPVTVWRPNVKRRGRIYQITSRMNNKTNINTLDVIDEIMAFCRAKSYPLESVGIVTHKDARKDFEESGFTCLHFYGQRGTNKLADVRALFVVGAPQPHNDSLVGAYRCLSDDYNPLTPEMTESGIRPVRTGKLVSYNYRRDDGCVPHRMVSGYWWHGIQSLLNAYRESEIIQAVFRARPLTRDVDIYLLTSVPTSLRLDGIGETFGDLMGSPVPNWQAWELVRDWIETLPDGEIIDYTRLAEVTGLKEPTLRKQRWLDLIICHMPGVEALQARKRVLVKT
;
A
#
# COMPACT_ATOMS: atom_id res chain seq x y z
N MET A 1 -1.47 -2.18 -36.46
CA MET A 1 -1.68 -3.40 -37.28
C MET A 1 -1.21 -4.59 -36.48
N MET A 2 -1.90 -5.72 -36.60
CA MET A 2 -1.42 -7.03 -36.12
C MET A 2 -1.62 -7.97 -37.30
N LEU A 3 -0.53 -8.57 -37.81
CA LEU A 3 -0.54 -9.40 -39.02
C LEU A 3 -1.16 -8.71 -40.24
N ASP A 4 -0.74 -7.48 -40.54
CA ASP A 4 -1.18 -6.69 -41.71
C ASP A 4 -2.70 -6.48 -41.85
N ARG A 5 -3.43 -6.63 -40.75
CA ARG A 5 -4.85 -6.29 -40.66
C ARG A 5 -5.06 -4.98 -39.90
N PRO A 6 -6.01 -4.13 -40.34
CA PRO A 6 -6.44 -3.00 -39.55
C PRO A 6 -7.08 -3.53 -38.27
N VAL A 7 -6.45 -3.23 -37.13
CA VAL A 7 -6.96 -3.62 -35.81
C VAL A 7 -7.57 -2.38 -35.18
N THR A 8 -8.88 -2.41 -34.98
CA THR A 8 -9.57 -1.44 -34.14
C THR A 8 -9.38 -1.86 -32.69
N VAL A 9 -8.53 -1.14 -31.97
CA VAL A 9 -8.32 -1.39 -30.53
C VAL A 9 -9.53 -0.87 -29.77
N TRP A 10 -10.49 -1.74 -29.51
CA TRP A 10 -11.61 -1.43 -28.63
C TRP A 10 -11.12 -1.49 -27.18
N ARG A 11 -11.14 -0.37 -26.48
CA ARG A 11 -10.82 -0.31 -25.05
C ARG A 11 -12.13 -0.37 -24.26
N PRO A 12 -12.45 -1.48 -23.57
CA PRO A 12 -13.63 -1.55 -22.73
C PRO A 12 -13.54 -0.47 -21.65
N ASN A 13 -14.49 0.46 -21.61
CA ASN A 13 -14.61 1.40 -20.51
C ASN A 13 -15.41 0.77 -19.36
N VAL A 14 -14.84 -0.28 -18.75
CA VAL A 14 -15.44 -0.93 -17.59
C VAL A 14 -15.07 -0.13 -16.35
N LYS A 15 -16.04 0.58 -15.78
CA LYS A 15 -15.85 1.28 -14.51
C LYS A 15 -15.64 0.23 -13.41
N ARG A 16 -14.45 0.23 -12.81
CA ARG A 16 -14.12 -0.62 -11.66
C ARG A 16 -15.05 -0.28 -10.49
N ARG A 17 -15.55 -1.30 -9.79
CA ARG A 17 -16.34 -1.15 -8.56
C ARG A 17 -15.45 -1.09 -7.32
N GLY A 18 -14.48 -2.00 -7.25
CA GLY A 18 -13.51 -2.02 -6.16
C GLY A 18 -12.58 -0.81 -6.18
N ARG A 19 -11.95 -0.57 -5.03
CA ARG A 19 -11.06 0.57 -4.80
C ARG A 19 -9.63 0.11 -4.61
N ILE A 20 -8.67 0.85 -5.12
CA ILE A 20 -7.24 0.52 -5.00
C ILE A 20 -6.51 1.67 -4.33
N TYR A 21 -5.88 1.35 -3.21
CA TYR A 21 -5.06 2.24 -2.41
C TYR A 21 -3.61 1.78 -2.45
N GLN A 22 -2.66 2.70 -2.33
CA GLN A 22 -1.24 2.36 -2.28
C GLN A 22 -0.53 3.02 -1.11
N ILE A 23 0.23 2.22 -0.36
CA ILE A 23 1.08 2.63 0.74
C ILE A 23 2.53 2.62 0.27
N THR A 24 3.10 3.81 0.10
CA THR A 24 4.35 4.01 -0.63
C THR A 24 5.60 3.79 0.22
N SER A 25 5.54 4.02 1.53
CA SER A 25 6.70 3.88 2.43
C SER A 25 7.23 2.44 2.50
N ARG A 26 6.39 1.46 2.16
CA ARG A 26 6.68 0.03 2.30
C ARG A 26 7.61 -0.46 1.17
N MET A 27 8.88 -0.64 1.50
CA MET A 27 9.86 -1.34 0.66
C MET A 27 9.92 -2.83 1.03
N ASN A 28 8.77 -3.52 0.95
CA ASN A 28 8.63 -4.94 1.28
C ASN A 28 9.22 -5.84 0.17
N ASN A 29 10.52 -5.71 -0.09
CA ASN A 29 11.24 -6.67 -0.92
C ASN A 29 11.40 -8.00 -0.14
N LYS A 30 11.75 -9.07 -0.85
CA LYS A 30 11.83 -10.41 -0.27
C LYS A 30 12.80 -10.50 0.93
N THR A 31 13.85 -9.66 0.96
CA THR A 31 14.91 -9.71 1.97
C THR A 31 14.65 -8.83 3.20
N ASN A 32 13.81 -7.80 3.09
CA ASN A 32 13.66 -6.77 4.14
C ASN A 32 12.23 -6.71 4.70
N ILE A 33 11.37 -7.69 4.38
CA ILE A 33 10.05 -7.76 4.98
C ILE A 33 10.16 -8.31 6.41
N ASN A 34 9.81 -7.50 7.41
CA ASN A 34 9.50 -7.99 8.73
C ASN A 34 8.02 -8.42 8.73
N THR A 35 7.77 -9.71 8.48
CA THR A 35 6.42 -10.23 8.27
C THR A 35 5.51 -10.00 9.47
N LEU A 36 6.03 -10.15 10.70
CA LEU A 36 5.25 -9.98 11.93
C LEU A 36 4.76 -8.54 12.10
N ASP A 37 5.63 -7.54 11.92
CA ASP A 37 5.24 -6.13 12.00
C ASP A 37 4.16 -5.77 10.96
N VAL A 38 4.26 -6.34 9.75
CA VAL A 38 3.27 -6.11 8.69
C VAL A 38 1.95 -6.79 9.02
N ILE A 39 1.98 -8.00 9.59
CA ILE A 39 0.80 -8.72 10.08
C ILE A 39 0.09 -7.90 11.16
N ASP A 40 0.81 -7.43 12.16
CA ASP A 40 0.25 -6.63 13.26
C ASP A 40 -0.40 -5.34 12.76
N GLU A 41 0.25 -4.66 11.83
CA GLU A 41 -0.27 -3.44 11.22
C GLU A 41 -1.53 -3.70 10.39
N ILE A 42 -1.55 -4.76 9.56
CA ILE A 42 -2.73 -5.15 8.79
C ILE A 42 -3.87 -5.55 9.72
N MET A 43 -3.61 -6.31 10.79
CA MET A 43 -4.64 -6.68 11.76
C MET A 43 -5.23 -5.46 12.46
N ALA A 44 -4.39 -4.51 12.90
CA ALA A 44 -4.85 -3.26 13.47
C ALA A 44 -5.73 -2.48 12.49
N PHE A 45 -5.34 -2.44 11.21
CA PHE A 45 -6.08 -1.74 10.18
C PHE A 45 -7.42 -2.42 9.86
N CYS A 46 -7.43 -3.76 9.79
CA CYS A 46 -8.64 -4.55 9.62
C CYS A 46 -9.63 -4.34 10.77
N ARG A 47 -9.14 -4.25 12.02
CA ARG A 47 -9.99 -3.91 13.18
C ARG A 47 -10.61 -2.51 13.02
N ALA A 48 -9.79 -1.51 12.72
CA ALA A 48 -10.23 -0.13 12.51
C ALA A 48 -11.27 0.01 11.36
N LYS A 49 -11.14 -0.81 10.31
CA LYS A 49 -12.09 -0.86 9.19
C LYS A 49 -13.24 -1.86 9.37
N SER A 50 -13.30 -2.55 10.52
CA SER A 50 -14.27 -3.61 10.80
C SER A 50 -14.32 -4.70 9.72
N TYR A 51 -13.17 -5.07 9.16
CA TYR A 51 -13.07 -6.21 8.24
C TYR A 51 -12.91 -7.51 9.05
N PRO A 52 -13.82 -8.48 8.91
CA PRO A 52 -13.60 -9.83 9.44
C PRO A 52 -12.38 -10.47 8.78
N LEU A 53 -11.47 -11.06 9.55
CA LEU A 53 -10.18 -11.58 9.05
C LEU A 53 -10.36 -12.67 7.99
N GLU A 54 -11.40 -13.49 8.10
CA GLU A 54 -11.77 -14.52 7.13
C GLU A 54 -12.19 -13.94 5.77
N SER A 55 -12.61 -12.68 5.75
CA SER A 55 -12.97 -11.92 4.54
C SER A 55 -11.80 -11.11 3.98
N VAL A 56 -10.60 -11.25 4.55
CA VAL A 56 -9.39 -10.54 4.13
C VAL A 56 -8.46 -11.49 3.37
N GLY A 57 -8.08 -11.08 2.17
CA GLY A 57 -7.11 -11.76 1.33
C GLY A 57 -5.72 -11.14 1.43
N ILE A 58 -4.68 -11.96 1.40
CA ILE A 58 -3.28 -11.53 1.30
C ILE A 58 -2.65 -12.13 0.04
N VAL A 59 -1.86 -11.34 -0.69
CA VAL A 59 -0.89 -11.84 -1.67
C VAL A 59 0.49 -11.33 -1.28
N THR A 60 1.44 -12.24 -1.06
CA THR A 60 2.80 -11.89 -0.60
C THR A 60 3.88 -12.78 -1.24
N HIS A 61 5.11 -12.70 -0.74
CA HIS A 61 6.21 -13.60 -1.12
C HIS A 61 5.97 -15.02 -0.56
N LYS A 62 6.45 -16.05 -1.28
CA LYS A 62 6.25 -17.46 -0.91
C LYS A 62 6.66 -17.77 0.54
N ASP A 63 7.77 -17.18 0.99
CA ASP A 63 8.38 -17.49 2.29
C ASP A 63 7.59 -16.87 3.46
N ALA A 64 6.92 -15.73 3.23
CA ALA A 64 6.08 -15.05 4.23
C ALA A 64 4.65 -15.61 4.30
N ARG A 65 4.24 -16.45 3.33
CA ARG A 65 2.86 -16.94 3.23
C ARG A 65 2.40 -17.66 4.50
N LYS A 66 3.26 -18.50 5.07
CA LYS A 66 2.91 -19.34 6.21
C LYS A 66 2.52 -18.49 7.43
N ASP A 67 3.29 -17.43 7.70
CA ASP A 67 3.04 -16.52 8.82
C ASP A 67 1.66 -15.84 8.71
N PHE A 68 1.28 -15.42 7.49
CA PHE A 68 -0.05 -14.82 7.24
C PHE A 68 -1.18 -15.84 7.39
N GLU A 69 -0.99 -17.08 6.91
CA GLU A 69 -1.99 -18.15 7.07
C GLU A 69 -2.17 -18.52 8.55
N GLU A 70 -1.09 -18.63 9.32
CA GLU A 70 -1.13 -18.90 10.76
C GLU A 70 -1.80 -17.76 11.56
N SER A 71 -1.76 -16.54 11.03
CA SER A 71 -2.46 -15.37 11.60
C SER A 71 -3.94 -15.28 11.21
N GLY A 72 -4.47 -16.28 10.48
CA GLY A 72 -5.89 -16.39 10.14
C GLY A 72 -6.30 -15.76 8.81
N PHE A 73 -5.36 -15.25 8.01
CA PHE A 73 -5.68 -14.67 6.70
C PHE A 73 -5.77 -15.72 5.60
N THR A 74 -6.64 -15.47 4.61
CA THR A 74 -6.58 -16.24 3.35
C THR A 74 -5.41 -15.72 2.51
N CYS A 75 -4.32 -16.48 2.42
CA CYS A 75 -3.10 -16.04 1.76
C CYS A 75 -2.78 -16.80 0.47
N LEU A 76 -2.32 -16.06 -0.54
CA LEU A 76 -1.64 -16.57 -1.73
C LEU A 76 -0.23 -15.97 -1.83
N HIS A 77 0.58 -16.50 -2.74
CA HIS A 77 1.88 -15.91 -3.06
C HIS A 77 2.02 -15.56 -4.53
N PHE A 78 2.95 -14.67 -4.84
CA PHE A 78 3.34 -14.32 -6.21
C PHE A 78 3.82 -15.55 -7.01
N TYR A 79 3.65 -15.51 -8.34
CA TYR A 79 4.18 -16.46 -9.32
C TYR A 79 3.65 -17.90 -9.31
N GLY A 80 2.59 -18.25 -8.56
CA GLY A 80 2.25 -19.68 -8.38
C GLY A 80 0.79 -20.06 -8.18
N GLN A 81 -0.17 -19.33 -8.76
CA GLN A 81 -1.59 -19.57 -8.45
C GLN A 81 -2.56 -19.23 -9.62
N ARG A 82 -2.26 -19.63 -10.86
CA ARG A 82 -3.23 -19.47 -11.96
C ARG A 82 -4.43 -20.39 -11.72
N GLY A 83 -5.65 -19.87 -11.86
CA GLY A 83 -6.89 -20.65 -11.75
C GLY A 83 -7.43 -20.82 -10.32
N THR A 84 -6.81 -20.24 -9.30
CA THR A 84 -7.38 -20.25 -7.93
C THR A 84 -8.46 -19.19 -7.77
N ASN A 85 -9.57 -19.56 -7.12
CA ASN A 85 -10.65 -18.64 -6.74
C ASN A 85 -10.64 -18.29 -5.25
N LYS A 86 -9.58 -18.66 -4.50
CA LYS A 86 -9.49 -18.46 -3.05
C LYS A 86 -9.72 -17.01 -2.61
N LEU A 87 -9.33 -16.03 -3.41
CA LEU A 87 -9.47 -14.61 -3.11
C LEU A 87 -10.64 -13.94 -3.83
N ALA A 88 -11.52 -14.71 -4.49
CA ALA A 88 -12.58 -14.15 -5.33
C ALA A 88 -13.64 -13.38 -4.53
N ASP A 89 -13.88 -13.78 -3.28
CA ASP A 89 -14.99 -13.30 -2.46
C ASP A 89 -14.57 -12.49 -1.23
N VAL A 90 -13.29 -12.08 -1.16
CA VAL A 90 -12.79 -11.23 -0.08
C VAL A 90 -13.40 -9.82 -0.15
N ARG A 91 -13.54 -9.19 1.02
CA ARG A 91 -13.98 -7.79 1.18
C ARG A 91 -12.81 -6.82 1.12
N ALA A 92 -11.63 -7.27 1.53
CA ALA A 92 -10.38 -6.53 1.39
C ALA A 92 -9.24 -7.43 0.90
N LEU A 93 -8.34 -6.88 0.10
CA LEU A 93 -7.14 -7.56 -0.40
C LEU A 93 -5.90 -6.73 -0.08
N PHE A 94 -4.90 -7.32 0.57
CA PHE A 94 -3.59 -6.70 0.74
C PHE A 94 -2.57 -7.38 -0.17
N VAL A 95 -1.91 -6.60 -1.02
CA VAL A 95 -0.79 -7.05 -1.85
C VAL A 95 0.49 -6.56 -1.18
N VAL A 96 1.20 -7.47 -0.54
CA VAL A 96 2.35 -7.17 0.31
C VAL A 96 3.65 -7.33 -0.47
N GLY A 97 4.27 -6.18 -0.77
CA GLY A 97 5.53 -6.11 -1.49
C GLY A 97 5.40 -6.12 -3.01
N ALA A 98 6.56 -6.14 -3.66
CA ALA A 98 6.69 -6.26 -5.10
C ALA A 98 7.57 -7.47 -5.41
N PRO A 99 7.11 -8.37 -6.30
CA PRO A 99 7.92 -9.50 -6.70
C PRO A 99 9.14 -8.99 -7.49
N GLN A 100 10.33 -9.46 -7.14
CA GLN A 100 11.56 -9.11 -7.86
C GLN A 100 12.17 -10.38 -8.47
N PRO A 101 12.28 -10.48 -9.80
CA PRO A 101 13.00 -11.58 -10.41
C PRO A 101 14.48 -11.49 -10.06
N HIS A 102 15.15 -12.64 -9.97
CA HIS A 102 16.61 -12.66 -9.84
C HIS A 102 17.24 -12.03 -11.09
N ASN A 103 18.27 -11.20 -10.93
CA ASN A 103 18.90 -10.50 -12.05
C ASN A 103 19.35 -11.50 -13.13
N ASP A 104 19.97 -12.61 -12.75
CA ASP A 104 20.45 -13.62 -13.72
C ASP A 104 19.30 -14.26 -14.49
N SER A 105 18.16 -14.52 -13.84
CA SER A 105 16.98 -15.04 -14.52
C SER A 105 16.41 -14.04 -15.51
N LEU A 106 16.43 -12.75 -15.16
CA LEU A 106 15.97 -11.67 -16.02
C LEU A 106 16.90 -11.48 -17.23
N VAL A 107 18.21 -11.49 -17.01
CA VAL A 107 19.22 -11.40 -18.06
C VAL A 107 19.17 -12.62 -18.97
N GLY A 108 19.03 -13.81 -18.40
CA GLY A 108 18.86 -15.05 -19.17
C GLY A 108 17.60 -15.01 -20.05
N ALA A 109 16.46 -14.62 -19.48
CA ALA A 109 15.22 -14.47 -20.24
C ALA A 109 15.34 -13.42 -21.36
N TYR A 110 16.03 -12.30 -21.10
CA TYR A 110 16.31 -11.29 -22.12
C TYR A 110 17.13 -11.86 -23.27
N ARG A 111 18.23 -12.56 -22.98
CA ARG A 111 19.10 -13.19 -23.98
C ARG A 111 18.37 -14.23 -24.84
N CYS A 112 17.37 -14.93 -24.29
CA CYS A 112 16.57 -15.87 -25.07
C CYS A 112 15.58 -15.19 -26.03
N LEU A 113 15.25 -13.91 -25.81
CA LEU A 113 14.26 -13.16 -26.58
C LEU A 113 14.89 -12.14 -27.52
N SER A 114 16.12 -11.72 -27.26
CA SER A 114 16.85 -10.79 -28.12
C SER A 114 17.72 -11.56 -29.11
N ASP A 115 17.49 -11.33 -30.41
CA ASP A 115 18.36 -11.83 -31.48
C ASP A 115 19.77 -11.22 -31.40
N ASP A 116 19.88 -10.03 -30.81
CA ASP A 116 21.14 -9.36 -30.55
C ASP A 116 21.78 -9.89 -29.26
N TYR A 117 22.92 -10.55 -29.41
CA TYR A 117 23.85 -10.89 -28.33
C TYR A 117 24.56 -9.63 -27.78
N ASN A 118 23.83 -8.53 -27.58
CA ASN A 118 24.40 -7.32 -26.99
C ASN A 118 24.50 -7.55 -25.47
N PRO A 119 25.73 -7.66 -24.92
CA PRO A 119 25.88 -7.79 -23.48
C PRO A 119 25.31 -6.54 -22.82
N LEU A 120 24.62 -6.72 -21.69
CA LEU A 120 24.15 -5.60 -20.87
C LEU A 120 25.37 -4.91 -20.25
N THR A 121 25.91 -3.94 -20.96
CA THR A 121 27.07 -3.15 -20.52
C THR A 121 26.66 -1.69 -20.32
N PRO A 122 27.34 -0.98 -19.41
CA PRO A 122 27.20 0.47 -19.34
C PRO A 122 27.51 1.11 -20.70
N GLU A 123 26.72 2.09 -21.11
CA GLU A 123 26.91 2.80 -22.37
C GLU A 123 27.64 4.12 -22.10
N MET A 124 28.71 4.38 -22.87
CA MET A 124 29.34 5.69 -22.85
C MET A 124 28.52 6.66 -23.70
N THR A 125 28.17 7.81 -23.16
CA THR A 125 27.45 8.88 -23.86
C THR A 125 28.18 10.20 -23.73
N GLU A 126 27.81 11.19 -24.53
CA GLU A 126 28.39 12.55 -24.46
C GLU A 126 28.29 13.16 -23.05
N SER A 127 27.24 12.80 -22.30
CA SER A 127 26.99 13.21 -20.92
C SER A 127 27.64 12.33 -19.84
N GLY A 128 28.44 11.33 -20.22
CA GLY A 128 29.08 10.37 -19.32
C GLY A 128 28.53 8.95 -19.42
N ILE A 129 28.78 8.14 -18.39
CA ILE A 129 28.42 6.71 -18.38
C ILE A 129 26.95 6.54 -18.00
N ARG A 130 26.17 5.89 -18.87
CA ARG A 130 24.84 5.37 -18.55
C ARG A 130 24.97 3.99 -17.93
N PRO A 131 24.67 3.83 -16.63
CA PRO A 131 24.74 2.53 -15.98
C PRO A 131 23.59 1.63 -16.44
N VAL A 132 23.82 0.32 -16.41
CA VAL A 132 22.84 -0.71 -16.77
C VAL A 132 21.55 -0.60 -15.94
N ARG A 133 21.69 -0.25 -14.66
CA ARG A 133 20.58 -0.06 -13.72
C ARG A 133 20.70 1.32 -13.09
N THR A 134 19.60 2.07 -13.08
CA THR A 134 19.55 3.40 -12.46
C THR A 134 18.22 3.65 -11.77
N GLY A 135 18.17 4.68 -10.93
CA GLY A 135 16.92 5.23 -10.41
C GLY A 135 16.27 6.15 -11.45
N LYS A 136 14.96 6.03 -11.64
CA LYS A 136 14.16 7.02 -12.36
C LYS A 136 13.00 7.45 -11.47
N LEU A 137 12.67 8.73 -11.54
CA LEU A 137 11.47 9.25 -10.92
C LEU A 137 10.26 8.76 -11.73
N VAL A 138 9.40 7.95 -11.10
CA VAL A 138 8.22 7.35 -11.74
C VAL A 138 6.97 7.84 -11.04
N SER A 139 6.00 8.29 -11.83
CA SER A 139 4.70 8.77 -11.36
C SER A 139 3.78 7.61 -10.99
N TYR A 140 3.00 7.78 -9.92
CA TYR A 140 1.86 6.91 -9.66
C TYR A 140 0.70 7.29 -10.58
N ASN A 141 -0.15 6.32 -10.92
CA ASN A 141 -1.39 6.59 -11.65
C ASN A 141 -2.49 7.08 -10.67
N TYR A 142 -2.24 8.27 -10.12
CA TYR A 142 -3.09 8.97 -9.16
C TYR A 142 -2.94 10.47 -9.35
N ARG A 143 -4.03 11.21 -9.18
CA ARG A 143 -4.02 12.67 -9.17
C ARG A 143 -4.72 13.13 -7.89
N ARG A 144 -4.02 13.94 -7.10
CA ARG A 144 -4.58 14.60 -5.92
C ARG A 144 -5.54 15.72 -6.34
N ASP A 145 -6.34 16.19 -5.39
CA ASP A 145 -7.31 17.27 -5.62
C ASP A 145 -6.63 18.60 -6.02
N ASP A 146 -5.39 18.81 -5.56
CA ASP A 146 -4.53 19.94 -5.94
C ASP A 146 -3.94 19.82 -7.37
N GLY A 147 -4.25 18.73 -8.09
CA GLY A 147 -3.72 18.43 -9.41
C GLY A 147 -2.32 17.78 -9.41
N CYS A 148 -1.66 17.68 -8.26
CA CYS A 148 -0.34 17.07 -8.14
C CYS A 148 -0.40 15.56 -8.36
N VAL A 149 0.66 15.03 -8.98
CA VAL A 149 0.87 13.59 -9.17
C VAL A 149 2.02 13.18 -8.27
N PRO A 150 1.83 12.20 -7.36
CA PRO A 150 2.94 11.72 -6.56
C PRO A 150 3.92 10.92 -7.41
N HIS A 151 5.19 10.98 -7.05
CA HIS A 151 6.28 10.27 -7.73
C HIS A 151 7.18 9.57 -6.72
N ARG A 152 7.87 8.51 -7.15
CA ARG A 152 8.91 7.86 -6.35
C ARG A 152 10.10 7.46 -7.20
N MET A 153 11.29 7.50 -6.61
CA MET A 153 12.49 7.00 -7.25
C MET A 153 12.44 5.47 -7.29
N VAL A 154 12.45 4.89 -8.49
CA VAL A 154 12.37 3.45 -8.70
C VAL A 154 13.59 2.98 -9.46
N SER A 155 14.25 1.95 -8.93
CA SER A 155 15.37 1.31 -9.61
C SER A 155 14.88 0.40 -10.73
N GLY A 156 15.51 0.53 -11.90
CA GLY A 156 15.18 -0.22 -13.10
C GLY A 156 16.27 -0.11 -14.17
N TYR A 157 16.08 -0.85 -15.26
CA TYR A 157 16.92 -0.87 -16.46
C TYR A 157 16.42 0.14 -17.50
N TRP A 158 16.19 1.38 -17.07
CA TRP A 158 15.40 2.39 -17.81
C TRP A 158 15.86 2.73 -19.22
N TRP A 159 17.09 2.36 -19.58
CA TRP A 159 17.71 2.62 -20.88
C TRP A 159 17.83 1.37 -21.76
N HIS A 160 17.42 0.20 -21.25
CA HIS A 160 17.61 -1.08 -21.93
C HIS A 160 16.27 -1.81 -22.12
N GLY A 161 16.17 -2.61 -23.19
CA GLY A 161 14.96 -3.39 -23.52
C GLY A 161 14.52 -4.35 -22.41
N ILE A 162 15.45 -4.79 -21.55
CA ILE A 162 15.19 -5.63 -20.39
C ILE A 162 14.24 -4.97 -19.35
N GLN A 163 14.05 -3.65 -19.37
CA GLN A 163 13.04 -2.98 -18.53
C GLN A 163 11.63 -3.54 -18.78
N SER A 164 11.29 -3.87 -20.03
CA SER A 164 9.99 -4.44 -20.37
C SER A 164 9.78 -5.80 -19.72
N LEU A 165 10.84 -6.61 -19.64
CA LEU A 165 10.82 -7.88 -18.91
C LEU A 165 10.70 -7.66 -17.40
N LEU A 166 11.45 -6.70 -16.84
CA LEU A 166 11.31 -6.36 -15.43
C LEU A 166 9.85 -5.98 -15.11
N ASN A 167 9.23 -5.15 -15.95
CA ASN A 167 7.82 -4.76 -15.83
C ASN A 167 6.86 -5.96 -15.95
N ALA A 168 7.16 -6.91 -16.83
CA ALA A 168 6.38 -8.13 -16.99
C ALA A 168 6.45 -9.04 -15.75
N TYR A 169 7.61 -9.16 -15.11
CA TYR A 169 7.77 -9.99 -13.91
C TYR A 169 7.28 -9.31 -12.63
N ARG A 170 7.51 -7.99 -12.49
CA ARG A 170 7.24 -7.25 -11.25
C ARG A 170 5.87 -6.59 -11.26
N GLU A 171 5.67 -5.61 -12.13
CA GLU A 171 4.46 -4.78 -12.18
C GLU A 171 3.25 -5.61 -12.62
N SER A 172 3.40 -6.48 -13.62
CA SER A 172 2.28 -7.29 -14.11
C SER A 172 1.84 -8.35 -13.10
N GLU A 173 2.74 -8.85 -12.24
CA GLU A 173 2.37 -9.79 -11.18
C GLU A 173 1.61 -9.08 -10.05
N ILE A 174 1.96 -7.82 -9.71
CA ILE A 174 1.15 -7.00 -8.79
C ILE A 174 -0.25 -6.79 -9.38
N ILE A 175 -0.34 -6.45 -10.66
CA ILE A 175 -1.61 -6.27 -11.35
C ILE A 175 -2.43 -7.56 -11.33
N GLN A 176 -1.81 -8.71 -11.62
CA GLN A 176 -2.49 -10.00 -11.52
C GLN A 176 -2.97 -10.29 -10.10
N ALA A 177 -2.18 -9.96 -9.07
CA ALA A 177 -2.56 -10.11 -7.67
C ALA A 177 -3.82 -9.31 -7.33
N VAL A 178 -3.88 -8.04 -7.74
CA VAL A 178 -5.07 -7.18 -7.60
C VAL A 178 -6.31 -7.83 -8.20
N PHE A 179 -6.20 -8.35 -9.43
CA PHE A 179 -7.36 -8.90 -10.13
C PHE A 179 -7.84 -10.25 -9.58
N ARG A 180 -7.11 -10.88 -8.65
CA ARG A 180 -7.61 -12.08 -7.93
C ARG A 180 -8.86 -11.78 -7.09
N ALA A 181 -9.00 -10.54 -6.61
CA ALA A 181 -10.17 -10.06 -5.89
C ALA A 181 -11.33 -9.58 -6.79
N ARG A 182 -11.20 -9.69 -8.12
CA ARG A 182 -12.24 -9.33 -9.10
C ARG A 182 -12.83 -7.91 -8.93
N PRO A 183 -12.00 -6.85 -8.81
CA PRO A 183 -12.48 -5.49 -8.54
C PRO A 183 -13.31 -4.86 -9.66
N LEU A 184 -13.33 -5.45 -10.87
CA LEU A 184 -14.19 -4.97 -11.96
C LEU A 184 -15.67 -5.19 -11.67
N THR A 185 -16.01 -6.27 -10.96
CA THR A 185 -17.41 -6.68 -10.73
C THR A 185 -17.83 -6.61 -9.26
N ARG A 186 -16.88 -6.58 -8.33
CA ARG A 186 -17.12 -6.56 -6.88
C ARG A 186 -16.69 -5.25 -6.25
N ASP A 187 -17.39 -4.89 -5.17
CA ASP A 187 -16.95 -3.85 -4.24
C ASP A 187 -15.94 -4.49 -3.27
N VAL A 188 -14.68 -4.14 -3.44
CA VAL A 188 -13.54 -4.70 -2.69
C VAL A 188 -12.48 -3.63 -2.55
N ASP A 189 -11.97 -3.47 -1.33
CA ASP A 189 -10.88 -2.53 -1.06
C ASP A 189 -9.53 -3.25 -1.19
N ILE A 190 -8.64 -2.70 -2.01
CA ILE A 190 -7.36 -3.31 -2.31
C ILE A 190 -6.24 -2.39 -1.87
N TYR A 191 -5.33 -2.89 -1.05
CA TYR A 191 -4.23 -2.14 -0.46
C TYR A 191 -2.90 -2.68 -0.99
N LEU A 192 -2.17 -1.84 -1.74
CA LEU A 192 -0.85 -2.16 -2.27
C LEU A 192 0.23 -1.68 -1.28
N LEU A 193 0.87 -2.62 -0.58
CA LEU A 193 1.95 -2.33 0.37
C LEU A 193 3.29 -2.43 -0.35
N THR A 194 3.51 -1.51 -1.27
CA THR A 194 4.71 -1.45 -2.10
C THR A 194 4.99 -0.03 -2.60
N SER A 195 6.26 0.31 -2.66
CA SER A 195 6.74 1.54 -3.29
C SER A 195 6.69 1.54 -4.82
N VAL A 196 6.52 0.37 -5.47
CA VAL A 196 6.56 0.26 -6.93
C VAL A 196 5.25 0.78 -7.54
N PRO A 197 5.27 1.86 -8.36
CA PRO A 197 4.09 2.33 -9.07
C PRO A 197 3.59 1.28 -10.07
N THR A 198 2.28 1.22 -10.25
CA THR A 198 1.66 0.33 -11.25
C THR A 198 0.86 1.14 -12.26
N SER A 199 0.46 0.51 -13.37
CA SER A 199 -0.44 1.14 -14.35
C SER A 199 -1.89 1.26 -13.88
N LEU A 200 -2.24 0.67 -12.73
CA LEU A 200 -3.61 0.71 -12.21
C LEU A 200 -3.92 2.10 -11.65
N ARG A 201 -5.08 2.64 -12.01
CA ARG A 201 -5.60 3.86 -11.39
C ARG A 201 -5.86 3.63 -9.91
N LEU A 202 -5.29 4.48 -9.07
CA LEU A 202 -5.50 4.46 -7.62
C LEU A 202 -6.69 5.36 -7.24
N ASP A 203 -7.37 5.00 -6.15
CA ASP A 203 -8.40 5.81 -5.48
C ASP A 203 -7.84 6.53 -4.24
N GLY A 204 -6.66 6.13 -3.76
CA GLY A 204 -5.93 6.85 -2.73
C GLY A 204 -4.48 6.39 -2.61
N ILE A 205 -3.66 7.24 -2.02
CA ILE A 205 -2.24 6.99 -1.81
C ILE A 205 -1.78 7.66 -0.51
N GLY A 206 -0.95 6.96 0.25
CA GLY A 206 -0.40 7.45 1.51
C GLY A 206 0.98 6.86 1.76
N GLU A 207 1.75 7.45 2.68
CA GLU A 207 2.98 6.82 3.15
C GLU A 207 2.65 5.74 4.19
N THR A 208 1.57 5.87 4.96
CA THR A 208 1.14 4.92 5.99
C THR A 208 -0.35 4.57 5.87
N PHE A 209 -0.82 3.56 6.62
CA PHE A 209 -2.26 3.32 6.77
C PHE A 209 -2.98 4.51 7.40
N GLY A 210 -2.31 5.21 8.34
CA GLY A 210 -2.83 6.41 8.97
C GLY A 210 -3.24 7.48 7.95
N ASP A 211 -2.42 7.71 6.93
CA ASP A 211 -2.72 8.68 5.87
C ASP A 211 -3.99 8.30 5.10
N LEU A 212 -4.20 6.99 4.84
CA LEU A 212 -5.40 6.48 4.16
C LEU A 212 -6.66 6.56 5.04
N MET A 213 -6.49 6.59 6.36
CA MET A 213 -7.60 6.77 7.32
C MET A 213 -7.85 8.23 7.69
N GLY A 214 -6.97 9.15 7.27
CA GLY A 214 -7.04 10.54 7.67
C GLY A 214 -6.61 10.77 9.13
N SER A 215 -5.76 9.90 9.68
CA SER A 215 -5.20 10.08 11.03
C SER A 215 -4.40 11.39 11.09
N PRO A 216 -4.67 12.28 12.06
CA PRO A 216 -3.92 13.52 12.21
C PRO A 216 -2.56 13.32 12.90
N VAL A 217 -2.27 12.10 13.37
CA VAL A 217 -1.03 11.76 14.06
C VAL A 217 -0.29 10.61 13.38
N PRO A 218 1.06 10.55 13.49
CA PRO A 218 1.84 9.47 12.89
C PRO A 218 1.53 8.08 13.47
N ASN A 219 1.27 8.00 14.79
CA ASN A 219 0.87 6.75 15.44
C ASN A 219 -0.65 6.60 15.34
N TRP A 220 -1.11 6.25 14.15
CA TRP A 220 -2.53 6.11 13.86
C TRP A 220 -3.19 5.02 14.70
N GLN A 221 -2.49 3.95 15.07
CA GLN A 221 -3.07 2.89 15.90
C GLN A 221 -3.53 3.45 17.26
N ALA A 222 -2.69 4.27 17.89
CA ALA A 222 -3.03 4.93 19.14
C ALA A 222 -4.14 5.99 18.96
N TRP A 223 -4.24 6.62 17.79
CA TRP A 223 -5.35 7.52 17.48
C TRP A 223 -6.69 6.79 17.39
N GLU A 224 -6.73 5.63 16.74
CA GLU A 224 -7.93 4.80 16.64
C GLU A 224 -8.39 4.34 18.04
N LEU A 225 -7.46 3.93 18.91
CA LEU A 225 -7.79 3.60 20.31
C LEU A 225 -8.41 4.78 21.06
N VAL A 226 -7.91 5.99 20.84
CA VAL A 226 -8.47 7.20 21.48
C VAL A 226 -9.86 7.52 20.93
N ARG A 227 -10.08 7.35 19.62
CA ARG A 227 -11.40 7.57 19.02
C ARG A 227 -12.42 6.59 19.60
N ASP A 228 -12.10 5.30 19.58
CA ASP A 228 -12.97 4.24 20.11
C ASP A 228 -13.22 4.46 21.62
N TRP A 229 -12.19 4.85 22.38
CA TRP A 229 -12.33 5.17 23.80
C TRP A 229 -13.27 6.36 24.04
N ILE A 230 -13.13 7.46 23.28
CA ILE A 230 -13.97 8.65 23.43
C ILE A 230 -15.44 8.34 23.14
N GLU A 231 -15.73 7.50 22.15
CA GLU A 231 -17.10 7.05 21.85
C GLU A 231 -17.74 6.26 23.01
N THR A 232 -16.95 5.70 23.92
CA THR A 232 -17.45 4.99 25.12
C THR A 232 -17.59 5.88 26.35
N LEU A 233 -17.10 7.12 26.32
CA LEU A 233 -17.15 8.00 27.48
C LEU A 233 -18.54 8.62 27.66
N PRO A 234 -19.01 8.80 28.91
CA PRO A 234 -20.23 9.53 29.18
C PRO A 234 -20.04 11.04 28.92
N ASP A 235 -21.16 11.73 28.72
CA ASP A 235 -21.17 13.20 28.60
C ASP A 235 -20.59 13.88 29.84
N GLY A 236 -19.84 14.96 29.61
CA GLY A 236 -19.21 15.75 30.66
C GLY A 236 -17.89 15.17 31.18
N GLU A 237 -17.43 14.04 30.62
CA GLU A 237 -16.18 13.43 31.02
C GLU A 237 -14.98 14.30 30.63
N ILE A 238 -14.01 14.40 31.53
CA ILE A 238 -12.80 15.20 31.34
C ILE A 238 -11.67 14.31 30.81
N ILE A 239 -11.15 14.69 29.65
CA ILE A 239 -9.96 14.10 29.02
C ILE A 239 -8.76 15.00 29.30
N ASP A 240 -7.70 14.42 29.85
CA ASP A 240 -6.41 15.07 29.99
C ASP A 240 -5.27 14.19 29.45
N TYR A 241 -4.05 14.73 29.46
CA TYR A 241 -2.90 14.02 28.93
C TYR A 241 -2.52 12.77 29.73
N THR A 242 -2.88 12.69 31.01
CA THR A 242 -2.60 11.52 31.85
C THR A 242 -3.48 10.35 31.42
N ARG A 243 -4.79 10.58 31.26
CA ARG A 243 -5.70 9.54 30.74
C ARG A 243 -5.37 9.14 29.31
N LEU A 244 -5.00 10.09 28.46
CA LEU A 244 -4.55 9.77 27.10
C LEU A 244 -3.28 8.88 27.12
N ALA A 245 -2.34 9.12 28.04
CA ALA A 245 -1.16 8.29 28.18
C ALA A 245 -1.50 6.85 28.59
N GLU A 246 -2.48 6.68 29.48
CA GLU A 246 -2.99 5.36 29.90
C GLU A 246 -3.64 4.60 28.73
N VAL A 247 -4.52 5.26 27.97
CA VAL A 247 -5.24 4.65 26.85
C VAL A 247 -4.31 4.29 25.69
N THR A 248 -3.38 5.19 25.37
CA THR A 248 -2.48 5.02 24.22
C THR A 248 -1.22 4.23 24.53
N GLY A 249 -0.84 4.10 25.81
CA GLY A 249 0.46 3.61 26.25
C GLY A 249 1.63 4.57 25.92
N LEU A 250 1.36 5.77 25.41
CA LEU A 250 2.38 6.74 25.05
C LEU A 250 2.75 7.63 26.23
N LYS A 251 4.01 8.08 26.27
CA LYS A 251 4.48 9.00 27.31
C LYS A 251 3.79 10.37 27.16
N GLU A 252 3.33 10.92 28.28
CA GLU A 252 2.68 12.24 28.34
C GLU A 252 3.43 13.37 27.60
N PRO A 253 4.78 13.50 27.70
CA PRO A 253 5.52 14.51 26.96
C PRO A 253 5.39 14.39 25.44
N THR A 254 5.28 13.16 24.92
CA THR A 254 5.08 12.91 23.48
C THR A 254 3.72 13.42 23.03
N LEU A 255 2.66 13.09 23.79
CA LEU A 255 1.30 13.53 23.52
C LEU A 255 1.16 15.06 23.55
N ARG A 256 1.80 15.70 24.54
CA ARG A 256 1.86 17.18 24.65
C ARG A 256 2.60 17.81 23.47
N LYS A 257 3.77 17.27 23.11
CA LYS A 257 4.55 17.75 21.96
C LYS A 257 3.77 17.67 20.65
N GLN A 258 2.99 16.61 20.49
CA GLN A 258 2.12 16.38 19.32
C GLN A 258 0.74 17.04 19.46
N ARG A 259 0.48 17.74 20.57
CA ARG A 259 -0.76 18.50 20.82
C ARG A 259 -2.04 17.67 20.67
N TRP A 260 -2.04 16.45 21.19
CA TRP A 260 -3.15 15.50 20.99
C TRP A 260 -4.52 16.02 21.44
N LEU A 261 -4.60 16.76 22.55
CA LEU A 261 -5.89 17.34 22.98
C LEU A 261 -6.43 18.34 21.95
N ASP A 262 -5.57 19.15 21.33
CA ASP A 262 -5.97 20.10 20.29
C ASP A 262 -6.47 19.33 19.05
N LEU A 263 -5.80 18.23 18.68
CA LEU A 263 -6.20 17.38 17.56
C LEU A 263 -7.55 16.69 17.83
N ILE A 264 -7.79 16.21 19.05
CA ILE A 264 -9.07 15.60 19.44
C ILE A 264 -10.20 16.62 19.26
N ILE A 265 -10.04 17.84 19.76
CA ILE A 265 -11.04 18.92 19.58
C ILE A 265 -11.31 19.20 18.10
N CYS A 266 -10.26 19.23 17.27
CA CYS A 266 -10.40 19.54 15.85
C CYS A 266 -11.05 18.41 15.04
N HIS A 267 -10.85 17.14 15.42
CA HIS A 267 -11.19 15.98 14.59
C HIS A 267 -12.31 15.12 15.15
N MET A 268 -12.70 15.29 16.42
CA MET A 268 -13.74 14.51 17.07
C MET A 268 -14.94 15.40 17.39
N PRO A 269 -16.07 15.25 16.65
CA PRO A 269 -17.29 15.98 16.94
C PRO A 269 -17.75 15.75 18.38
N GLY A 270 -18.33 16.77 19.01
CA GLY A 270 -18.80 16.66 20.39
C GLY A 270 -17.72 16.84 21.46
N VAL A 271 -16.48 17.15 21.09
CA VAL A 271 -15.41 17.31 22.06
C VAL A 271 -14.97 18.79 22.15
N GLU A 272 -15.18 19.42 23.32
CA GLU A 272 -14.96 20.86 23.53
C GLU A 272 -13.80 21.18 24.48
N ALA A 273 -13.07 22.26 24.19
CA ALA A 273 -12.01 22.74 25.05
C ALA A 273 -12.54 23.33 26.37
N LEU A 274 -11.96 22.95 27.50
CA LEU A 274 -12.16 23.67 28.77
C LEU A 274 -11.17 24.84 28.84
N GLN A 275 -11.66 26.03 29.23
CA GLN A 275 -10.97 27.34 29.12
C GLN A 275 -9.59 27.45 29.82
N ALA A 276 -9.15 26.45 30.57
CA ALA A 276 -7.78 26.37 31.10
C ALA A 276 -7.01 25.24 30.40
N ARG A 277 -6.19 25.62 29.39
CA ARG A 277 -5.32 24.75 28.58
C ARG A 277 -4.71 23.59 29.37
N LYS A 278 -5.35 22.41 29.32
CA LYS A 278 -4.85 21.08 29.77
C LYS A 278 -5.95 19.99 29.77
N ARG A 279 -7.20 20.32 29.46
CA ARG A 279 -8.36 19.42 29.57
C ARG A 279 -9.37 19.67 28.46
N VAL A 280 -10.13 18.64 28.12
CA VAL A 280 -11.18 18.65 27.09
C VAL A 280 -12.41 17.92 27.62
N LEU A 281 -13.61 18.35 27.23
CA LEU A 281 -14.91 17.88 27.71
C LEU A 281 -15.67 17.19 26.57
N VAL A 282 -16.24 16.01 26.83
CA VAL A 282 -17.13 15.32 25.87
C VAL A 282 -18.58 15.81 26.01
N LYS A 283 -19.26 16.05 24.90
CA LYS A 283 -20.67 16.40 24.75
C LYS A 283 -21.23 15.67 23.53
N THR A 284 -22.22 14.80 23.70
CA THR A 284 -22.97 14.26 22.55
C THR A 284 -23.85 15.29 21.84
#